data_AF-A0A067PHW7-F1
#
_entry.id   AF-A0A067PHW7-F1
#
_cell.length_a   1.000
_cell.length_b   1.000
_cell.length_c   1.000
_cell.angle_alpha   90.00
_cell.angle_beta   90.00
_cell.angle_gamma   90.00
#
_symmetry.space_group_name_H-M   'P 1'
#
loop_
_entity.id
_entity.type
_entity.pdbx_description
1 polymer ?
#
loop_
_entity_poly.entity_id
_entity_poly.type
_entity_poly.pdbx_seq_one_letter_code
_entity_poly.pdbx_strand_id
1 'polypeptide(L)'
;SEAKHRISFFTQSLITTMPEPIPVDAMPTFTVLTPHYSEKILLSLQEIIREEDPTMCVMLLEYLKQLHTVKWDNFVKDTKILVEEAGMFAGPNAFGLDEKGQSKTDNLPFYCIGFKNATPEFTLRTRIWASLR
;
A
#
# COMPACT_ATOMS: atom_id res chain seq x y z
N SER A 1 20.78 -5.23 22.73
CA SER A 1 20.23 -5.70 24.02
C SER A 1 18.85 -5.10 24.21
N GLU A 2 17.86 -5.93 24.53
CA GLU A 2 16.46 -5.55 24.68
C GLU A 2 16.25 -4.45 25.74
N ALA A 3 16.98 -4.51 26.85
CA ALA A 3 16.91 -3.48 27.90
C ALA A 3 17.24 -2.07 27.37
N LYS A 4 18.17 -1.94 26.40
CA LYS A 4 18.48 -0.65 25.76
C LYS A 4 17.29 -0.13 24.95
N HIS A 5 16.58 -0.99 24.21
CA HIS A 5 15.39 -0.57 23.45
C HIS A 5 14.27 -0.13 24.40
N ARG A 6 14.00 -0.88 25.47
CA ARG A 6 12.97 -0.50 26.46
C ARG A 6 13.27 0.82 27.16
N ILE A 7 14.52 1.03 27.59
CA ILE A 7 14.95 2.30 28.18
C ILE A 7 14.82 3.43 27.16
N SER A 8 15.30 3.23 25.92
CA SER A 8 15.24 4.24 24.87
C SER A 8 13.79 4.62 24.51
N PHE A 9 12.89 3.64 24.42
CA PHE A 9 11.48 3.87 24.12
C PHE A 9 10.77 4.61 25.27
N PHE A 10 11.08 4.25 26.52
CA PHE A 10 10.59 4.96 27.70
C PHE A 10 11.08 6.42 27.72
N THR A 11 12.38 6.68 27.54
CA THR A 11 12.89 8.06 27.47
C THR A 11 12.32 8.83 26.28
N GLN A 12 12.11 8.18 25.12
CA GLN A 12 11.45 8.81 23.99
C GLN A 12 10.02 9.22 24.35
N SER A 13 9.23 8.33 24.97
CA SER A 13 7.84 8.60 25.35
C SER A 13 7.65 9.75 26.34
N LEU A 14 8.68 10.06 27.15
CA LEU A 14 8.69 11.23 28.05
C LEU A 14 9.04 12.55 27.36
N ILE A 15 9.64 12.49 26.16
CA ILE A 15 10.16 13.65 25.41
C ILE A 15 9.31 13.90 24.13
N THR A 16 8.53 12.92 23.67
CA THR A 16 7.60 13.07 22.54
C THR A 16 6.60 14.19 22.80
N THR A 17 6.67 15.25 21.99
CA THR A 17 5.66 16.30 21.93
C THR A 17 4.31 15.72 21.54
N MET A 18 3.27 16.00 22.32
CA MET A 18 1.90 15.62 21.98
C MET A 18 1.45 16.34 20.70
N PRO A 19 0.91 15.65 19.69
CA PRO A 19 0.39 16.30 18.48
C PRO A 19 -0.85 17.14 18.79
N GLU A 20 -1.14 18.13 17.95
CA GLU A 20 -2.35 18.94 18.08
C GLU A 20 -3.63 18.10 17.88
N PRO A 21 -4.72 18.38 18.61
CA PRO A 21 -5.96 17.63 18.50
C PRO A 21 -6.66 17.92 17.18
N ILE A 22 -6.73 16.90 16.32
CA ILE A 22 -7.48 16.93 15.06
C ILE A 22 -8.99 16.69 15.27
N PRO A 23 -9.87 17.22 14.40
CA PRO A 23 -11.30 16.91 14.44
C PRO A 23 -11.58 15.40 14.31
N VAL A 24 -12.69 14.95 14.90
CA VAL A 24 -13.09 13.52 14.90
C VAL A 24 -13.21 12.97 13.46
N ASP A 25 -13.75 13.76 12.53
CA ASP A 25 -13.92 13.38 11.12
C ASP A 25 -12.57 13.22 10.37
N ALA A 26 -11.48 13.77 10.92
CA ALA A 26 -10.13 13.65 10.38
C ALA A 26 -9.28 12.59 11.13
N MET A 27 -9.82 11.94 12.16
CA MET A 27 -9.08 10.99 12.99
C MET A 27 -8.74 9.72 12.20
N PRO A 28 -7.45 9.31 12.12
CA PRO A 28 -7.05 8.16 11.34
C PRO A 28 -7.62 6.87 11.94
N THR A 29 -8.39 6.13 11.12
CA THR A 29 -8.99 4.86 11.54
C THR A 29 -7.91 3.79 11.67
N PHE A 30 -7.58 3.41 12.91
CA PHE A 30 -6.70 2.27 13.18
C PHE A 30 -7.54 1.02 13.51
N THR A 31 -7.25 -0.09 12.84
CA THR A 31 -7.85 -1.40 13.13
C THR A 31 -6.73 -2.35 13.52
N VAL A 32 -6.71 -2.79 14.78
CA VAL A 32 -5.76 -3.81 15.26
C VAL A 32 -6.39 -5.18 15.07
N LEU A 33 -6.13 -5.80 13.92
CA LEU A 33 -6.47 -7.20 13.68
C LEU A 33 -5.48 -8.08 14.46
N THR A 34 -5.90 -8.58 15.62
CA THR A 34 -5.19 -9.67 16.33
C THR A 34 -5.56 -10.99 15.64
N PRO A 35 -4.63 -11.66 14.94
CA PRO A 35 -4.95 -12.89 14.21
C PRO A 35 -5.33 -14.00 15.18
N HIS A 36 -6.42 -14.69 14.88
CA HIS A 36 -6.86 -15.85 15.62
C HIS A 36 -6.26 -17.12 14.96
N TYR A 37 -5.79 -18.08 15.76
CA TYR A 37 -5.39 -19.44 15.29
C TYR A 37 -4.65 -19.50 13.93
N SER A 38 -3.45 -18.91 13.85
CA SER A 38 -2.55 -18.98 12.68
C SER A 38 -3.09 -18.40 11.35
N GLU A 39 -4.12 -17.55 11.41
CA GLU A 39 -4.64 -16.79 10.26
C GLU A 39 -3.57 -15.99 9.48
N LYS A 40 -3.75 -15.92 8.17
CA LYS A 40 -2.79 -15.31 7.25
C LYS A 40 -2.98 -13.80 7.11
N ILE A 41 -2.24 -13.05 7.91
CA ILE A 41 -2.27 -11.57 7.98
C ILE A 41 -1.84 -10.87 6.67
N LEU A 42 -1.07 -11.53 5.81
CA LEU A 42 -0.57 -10.97 4.56
C LEU A 42 -0.71 -11.97 3.41
N LEU A 43 -1.65 -11.70 2.52
CA LEU A 43 -1.86 -12.46 1.28
C LEU A 43 -0.66 -12.30 0.34
N SER A 44 -0.38 -13.30 -0.49
CA SER A 44 0.57 -13.18 -1.60
C SER A 44 -0.06 -12.46 -2.78
N LEU A 45 0.78 -12.04 -3.73
CA LEU A 45 0.33 -11.45 -4.98
C LEU A 45 -0.47 -12.44 -5.85
N GLN A 46 -0.28 -13.75 -5.64
CA GLN A 46 -1.02 -14.78 -6.37
C GLN A 46 -2.45 -14.92 -5.80
N GLU A 47 -2.63 -15.02 -4.49
CA GLU A 47 -3.96 -15.14 -3.84
C GLU A 47 -4.87 -13.92 -4.08
N ILE A 48 -4.29 -12.75 -4.37
CA ILE A 48 -5.04 -11.51 -4.63
C ILE A 48 -5.59 -11.43 -6.06
N ILE A 49 -4.96 -12.12 -7.03
CA ILE A 49 -5.11 -11.86 -8.48
C ILE A 49 -5.38 -13.14 -9.28
N ARG A 50 -4.93 -14.29 -8.80
CA ARG A 50 -5.16 -15.57 -9.46
C ARG A 50 -6.54 -16.10 -9.08
N GLU A 51 -7.25 -16.61 -10.08
CA GLU A 51 -8.36 -17.55 -9.87
C GLU A 51 -7.79 -18.83 -9.23
N GLU A 52 -7.89 -18.92 -7.90
CA GLU A 52 -7.42 -20.05 -7.11
C GLU A 52 -8.43 -21.21 -7.08
N ASP A 53 -9.72 -20.88 -7.21
CA ASP A 53 -10.84 -21.81 -7.32
C ASP A 53 -11.60 -21.54 -8.64
N PRO A 54 -11.70 -22.52 -9.57
CA PRO A 54 -12.34 -22.32 -10.88
C PRO A 54 -13.86 -22.13 -10.82
N THR A 55 -14.43 -22.13 -9.61
CA THR A 55 -15.84 -21.74 -9.37
C THR A 55 -16.00 -20.23 -9.08
N MET A 56 -14.92 -19.55 -8.65
CA MET A 56 -14.92 -18.10 -8.40
C MET A 56 -14.30 -17.34 -9.58
N CYS A 57 -15.10 -17.05 -10.59
CA CYS A 57 -14.72 -16.28 -11.78
C CYS A 57 -14.45 -14.76 -11.51
N VAL A 58 -14.13 -14.39 -10.26
CA VAL A 58 -13.85 -13.02 -9.82
C VAL A 58 -12.66 -13.04 -8.88
N MET A 59 -11.56 -12.39 -9.30
CA MET A 59 -10.36 -12.21 -8.50
C MET A 59 -10.66 -11.41 -7.22
N LEU A 60 -10.05 -11.76 -6.09
CA LEU A 60 -10.25 -11.06 -4.81
C LEU A 60 -10.04 -9.54 -4.94
N LEU A 61 -9.01 -9.11 -5.68
CA LEU A 61 -8.76 -7.69 -5.95
C LEU A 61 -9.93 -6.97 -6.64
N GLU A 62 -10.66 -7.65 -7.52
CA GLU A 62 -11.79 -7.06 -8.26
C GLU A 62 -13.04 -6.97 -7.38
N TYR A 63 -13.29 -8.00 -6.56
CA TYR A 63 -14.31 -7.97 -5.52
C TYR A 63 -14.08 -6.81 -4.52
N LEU A 64 -12.84 -6.65 -4.04
CA LEU A 64 -12.48 -5.59 -3.10
C LEU A 64 -12.63 -4.17 -3.71
N LYS A 65 -12.40 -3.98 -5.01
CA LYS A 65 -12.71 -2.69 -5.69
C LYS A 65 -14.19 -2.38 -5.66
N GLN A 66 -15.04 -3.36 -6.00
CA GLN A 66 -16.49 -3.18 -6.04
C GLN A 66 -17.07 -2.91 -4.64
N LEU A 67 -16.56 -3.62 -3.63
CA LEU A 67 -16.98 -3.44 -2.23
C LEU A 67 -16.52 -2.11 -1.62
N HIS A 68 -15.37 -1.57 -2.05
CA HIS A 68 -14.69 -0.45 -1.40
C HIS A 68 -14.18 0.64 -2.38
N THR A 69 -14.99 0.99 -3.38
CA THR A 69 -14.69 1.98 -4.44
C THR A 69 -13.95 3.22 -3.96
N VAL A 70 -14.49 3.97 -2.99
CA VAL A 70 -13.88 5.20 -2.46
C VAL A 70 -12.50 4.95 -1.82
N LYS A 71 -12.31 3.80 -1.16
CA LYS A 71 -11.00 3.41 -0.57
C LYS A 71 -10.01 2.90 -1.63
N TRP A 72 -10.49 2.48 -2.80
CA TRP A 72 -9.67 2.16 -3.97
C TRP A 72 -9.24 3.44 -4.69
N ASP A 73 -10.16 4.37 -4.95
CA ASP A 73 -9.88 5.66 -5.60
C ASP A 73 -8.83 6.45 -4.82
N ASN A 74 -8.92 6.48 -3.49
CA ASN A 74 -7.92 7.14 -2.65
C ASN A 74 -6.58 6.39 -2.68
N PHE A 75 -6.57 5.06 -2.60
CA PHE A 75 -5.34 4.27 -2.75
C PHE A 75 -4.65 4.50 -4.09
N VAL A 76 -5.40 4.66 -5.19
CA VAL A 76 -4.88 5.01 -6.51
C VAL A 76 -4.28 6.41 -6.52
N LYS A 77 -4.94 7.41 -5.93
CA LYS A 77 -4.41 8.79 -5.79
C LYS A 77 -3.11 8.81 -4.98
N ASP A 78 -3.10 8.22 -3.80
CA ASP A 78 -1.90 8.15 -2.94
C ASP A 78 -0.73 7.47 -3.66
N THR A 79 -1.01 6.38 -4.39
CA THR A 79 0.03 5.63 -5.11
C THR A 79 0.54 6.41 -6.31
N LYS A 80 -0.29 7.21 -6.97
CA LYS A 80 0.14 8.16 -8.01
C LYS A 80 1.06 9.24 -7.44
N ILE A 81 0.70 9.85 -6.31
CA ILE A 81 1.51 10.87 -5.63
C ILE A 81 2.90 10.31 -5.31
N LEU A 82 2.97 9.09 -4.73
CA LEU A 82 4.25 8.44 -4.41
C LEU A 82 5.13 8.14 -5.65
N VAL A 83 4.53 7.84 -6.81
CA VAL A 83 5.27 7.68 -8.08
C VAL A 83 5.81 9.03 -8.56
N GLU A 84 5.02 10.10 -8.45
CA GLU A 84 5.43 11.46 -8.84
C GLU A 84 6.54 12.00 -7.91
N GLU A 85 6.40 11.84 -6.59
CA GLU A 85 7.43 12.20 -5.60
C GLU A 85 8.75 11.44 -5.81
N ALA A 86 8.69 10.13 -6.06
CA ALA A 86 9.88 9.32 -6.35
C ALA A 86 10.57 9.78 -7.65
N GLY A 87 9.80 10.14 -8.68
CA GLY A 87 10.31 10.72 -9.92
C GLY A 87 10.97 12.10 -9.73
N MET A 88 10.45 12.92 -8.80
CA MET A 88 11.00 14.25 -8.51
C MET A 88 12.28 14.21 -7.66
N PHE A 89 12.44 13.21 -6.78
CA PHE A 89 13.69 12.98 -6.05
C PHE A 89 14.77 12.28 -6.90
N ALA A 90 14.37 11.50 -7.90
CA ALA A 90 15.26 10.85 -8.84
C ALA A 90 15.79 11.85 -9.90
N GLY A 91 16.81 12.62 -9.54
CA GLY A 91 17.62 13.38 -10.51
C GLY A 91 18.14 12.48 -11.66
N PRO A 92 18.51 13.06 -12.82
CA PRO A 92 18.38 12.42 -14.15
C PRO A 92 19.13 11.10 -14.42
N ASN A 93 19.94 10.60 -13.47
CA ASN A 93 20.73 9.36 -13.59
C ASN A 93 20.39 8.33 -12.49
N ALA A 94 19.15 8.27 -11.97
CA ALA A 94 18.76 7.41 -10.85
C ALA A 94 17.73 6.30 -11.16
N PHE A 95 17.09 6.30 -12.32
CA PHE A 95 16.34 5.14 -12.86
C PHE A 95 16.51 5.05 -14.39
N GLY A 96 16.49 3.83 -14.93
CA GLY A 96 16.58 3.58 -16.37
C GLY A 96 15.28 3.93 -17.09
N LEU A 97 15.03 5.22 -17.29
CA LEU A 97 13.88 5.73 -18.02
C LEU A 97 14.24 5.96 -19.50
N ASP A 98 13.95 5.00 -20.37
CA ASP A 98 14.02 5.20 -21.82
C ASP A 98 13.11 6.37 -22.23
N GLU A 99 13.68 7.40 -22.88
CA GLU A 99 12.99 8.64 -23.29
C GLU A 99 12.00 8.47 -24.46
N LYS A 100 11.21 7.39 -24.46
CA LYS A 100 10.21 7.06 -25.49
C LYS A 100 8.84 6.62 -24.94
N GLY A 101 8.60 6.85 -23.64
CA GLY A 101 7.38 6.38 -22.95
C GLY A 101 6.29 7.42 -22.60
N GLN A 102 6.61 8.72 -22.62
CA GLN A 102 5.85 9.81 -21.94
C GLN A 102 4.40 10.09 -22.41
N SER A 103 3.82 9.28 -23.30
CA SER A 103 2.41 9.40 -23.73
C SER A 103 1.63 8.07 -23.73
N LYS A 104 2.23 6.98 -23.21
CA LYS A 104 1.63 5.63 -23.20
C LYS A 104 1.29 5.07 -21.82
N THR A 105 1.68 5.74 -20.74
CA THR A 105 1.29 5.40 -19.36
C THR A 105 -0.17 5.73 -19.08
N ASP A 106 -0.66 6.84 -19.60
CA ASP A 106 -1.89 7.50 -19.13
C ASP A 106 -3.19 6.78 -19.56
N ASN A 107 -3.09 5.82 -20.47
CA ASN A 107 -4.21 5.08 -21.05
C ASN A 107 -4.08 3.55 -20.87
N LEU A 108 -3.12 3.06 -20.07
CA LEU A 108 -3.10 1.66 -19.66
C LEU A 108 -3.99 1.49 -18.41
N PRO A 109 -4.99 0.58 -18.39
CA PRO A 109 -5.87 0.42 -17.24
C PRO A 109 -5.10 0.15 -15.95
N PHE A 110 -5.45 0.87 -14.88
CA PHE A 110 -4.76 0.82 -13.57
C PHE A 110 -4.69 -0.58 -12.93
N TYR A 111 -5.50 -1.54 -13.42
CA TYR A 111 -5.33 -2.97 -13.17
C TYR A 111 -3.89 -3.48 -13.37
N CYS A 112 -3.13 -2.88 -14.29
CA CYS A 112 -1.76 -3.30 -14.63
C CYS A 112 -0.64 -2.65 -13.77
N ILE A 113 -0.96 -1.64 -12.96
CA ILE A 113 0.03 -0.95 -12.10
C ILE A 113 0.33 -1.84 -10.89
N GLY A 114 1.38 -2.65 -11.05
CA GLY A 114 1.77 -3.69 -10.09
C GLY A 114 2.54 -4.87 -10.71
N PHE A 115 2.49 -5.09 -12.04
CA PHE A 115 2.75 -6.44 -12.59
C PHE A 115 3.79 -6.58 -13.71
N LYS A 116 4.39 -5.49 -14.20
CA LYS A 116 5.46 -5.57 -15.22
C LYS A 116 6.73 -4.81 -14.84
N ASN A 117 6.61 -3.60 -14.29
CA ASN A 117 7.74 -2.77 -13.87
C ASN A 117 7.63 -2.31 -12.39
N ALA A 118 6.82 -2.99 -11.56
CA ALA A 118 6.59 -2.54 -10.18
C ALA A 118 7.78 -2.82 -9.27
N THR A 119 8.19 -1.81 -8.49
CA THR A 119 9.13 -2.00 -7.38
C THR A 119 8.51 -2.93 -6.31
N PRO A 120 9.33 -3.57 -5.46
CA PRO A 120 8.82 -4.39 -4.35
C PRO A 120 7.92 -3.59 -3.40
N GLU A 121 8.09 -2.27 -3.33
CA GLU A 121 7.32 -1.36 -2.49
C GLU A 121 5.88 -1.21 -2.97
N PHE A 122 5.63 -0.95 -4.27
CA PHE A 122 4.27 -0.91 -4.81
C PHE A 122 3.58 -2.27 -4.72
N THR A 123 4.34 -3.36 -4.94
CA THR A 123 3.86 -4.73 -4.75
C THR A 123 3.41 -4.97 -3.30
N LEU A 124 4.22 -4.54 -2.32
CA LEU A 124 3.89 -4.65 -0.90
C LEU A 124 2.71 -3.76 -0.50
N ARG A 125 2.63 -2.53 -1.03
CA ARG A 125 1.54 -1.57 -0.77
C ARG A 125 0.20 -2.14 -1.20
N THR A 126 0.11 -2.74 -2.38
CA THR A 126 -1.10 -3.42 -2.88
C THR A 126 -1.48 -4.64 -2.04
N ARG A 127 -0.49 -5.44 -1.62
CA ARG A 127 -0.73 -6.60 -0.74
C ARG A 127 -1.25 -6.20 0.64
N ILE A 128 -0.69 -5.14 1.23
CA ILE A 128 -1.17 -4.58 2.51
C ILE A 128 -2.58 -4.01 2.34
N TRP A 129 -2.87 -3.26 1.27
CA TRP A 129 -4.22 -2.76 1.02
C TRP A 129 -5.25 -3.91 0.94
N ALA A 130 -4.94 -4.98 0.22
CA ALA A 130 -5.83 -6.13 0.08
C ALA A 130 -5.99 -6.95 1.37
N SER A 131 -4.93 -7.10 2.18
CA SER A 131 -4.96 -7.94 3.40
C SER A 131 -5.52 -7.22 4.65
N LEU A 132 -5.89 -5.95 4.53
CA LEU A 132 -6.51 -5.14 5.60
C LEU A 132 -8.02 -4.92 5.38
N ARG A 133 -8.67 -5.80 4.60
CA ARG A 133 -10.07 -5.69 4.14
C ARG A 133 -10.73 -7.07 4.15
#